data_AF-A0A520QX37-F1
#
_entry.id   AF-A0A520QX37-F1
#
_cell.length_a   1.000
_cell.length_b   1.000
_cell.length_c   1.000
_cell.angle_alpha   90.00
_cell.angle_beta   90.00
_cell.angle_gamma   90.00
#
_symmetry.space_group_name_H-M   'P 1'
#
loop_
_entity.id
_entity.type
_entity.pdbx_description
1 polymer ?
#
loop_
_entity_poly.entity_id
_entity_poly.type
_entity_poly.pdbx_seq_one_letter_code
_entity_poly.pdbx_strand_id
1 'polypeptide(L)'
;MKRWLALLLITSCSPAQTPVGDSRREEPRPAPVEAPRVASDEPSVEQLERRHRSFARLHEEGVPYIAHLPVVEREAELRFRTRDEIVDRAVALFVVASRGARDPADYVAEMEARYDATRLYTPVERAYMSGPAETAQGTALSWRFEALRVLLWALGYIDDLPKPIAPMDGVEIARVVRPRTVEDLREGAQLRSHAAILDAADLIYRYAWACVDARIQGRPAPAGLDTDVVIEWHHAINWLIALDDAEWDYVRTDT
;
A
#
# COMPACT_ATOMS: atom_id res chain seq x y z
N MET A 1 -30.57 67.76 -32.27
CA MET A 1 -31.55 68.36 -31.32
C MET A 1 -30.76 68.85 -30.10
N LYS A 2 -30.27 70.12 -30.09
CA LYS A 2 -30.75 71.25 -29.22
C LYS A 2 -31.17 70.78 -27.80
N ARG A 3 -30.48 71.14 -26.70
CA ARG A 3 -30.42 72.44 -25.97
C ARG A 3 -29.13 72.54 -25.10
N TRP A 4 -28.26 73.56 -25.27
CA TRP A 4 -28.09 74.83 -24.50
C TRP A 4 -27.66 74.67 -23.01
N LEU A 5 -26.38 74.97 -22.68
CA LEU A 5 -25.83 76.12 -21.88
C LEU A 5 -26.10 76.01 -20.35
N ALA A 6 -25.17 76.24 -19.38
CA ALA A 6 -24.08 77.20 -19.30
C ALA A 6 -23.15 76.96 -18.06
N LEU A 7 -21.95 77.55 -18.17
CA LEU A 7 -21.09 78.23 -17.15
C LEU A 7 -20.48 77.52 -15.92
N LEU A 8 -19.15 77.69 -15.88
CA LEU A 8 -18.24 77.60 -14.73
C LEU A 8 -18.59 78.58 -13.60
N LEU A 9 -18.39 78.15 -12.35
CA LEU A 9 -17.97 79.00 -11.24
C LEU A 9 -16.91 78.27 -10.40
N ILE A 10 -15.76 78.91 -10.27
CA ILE A 10 -14.66 78.56 -9.38
C ILE A 10 -14.99 79.13 -8.00
N THR A 11 -14.94 78.31 -6.96
CA THR A 11 -14.83 78.78 -5.58
C THR A 11 -13.96 77.83 -4.78
N SER A 12 -12.93 78.39 -4.16
CA SER A 12 -11.97 77.75 -3.27
C SER A 12 -12.66 77.23 -2.00
N CYS A 13 -12.19 76.12 -1.46
CA CYS A 13 -12.46 75.76 -0.08
C CYS A 13 -11.29 75.01 0.53
N SER A 14 -10.85 75.51 1.70
CA SER A 14 -9.75 75.06 2.55
C SER A 14 -9.82 73.56 2.94
N PRO A 15 -8.69 72.95 3.36
CA PRO A 15 -8.66 71.55 3.75
C PRO A 15 -9.31 71.36 5.11
N ALA A 16 -10.38 70.56 5.17
CA ALA A 16 -10.93 70.06 6.42
C ALA A 16 -10.15 68.81 6.85
N GLN A 17 -9.41 68.91 7.96
CA GLN A 17 -8.86 67.76 8.67
C GLN A 17 -9.99 66.98 9.32
N THR A 18 -10.20 65.74 8.89
CA THR A 18 -11.09 64.77 9.54
C THR A 18 -10.37 64.07 10.69
N PRO A 19 -11.07 63.80 11.82
CA PRO A 19 -10.47 63.19 13.01
C PRO A 19 -10.21 61.70 12.79
N VAL A 20 -9.12 61.21 13.38
CA VAL A 20 -8.72 59.80 13.42
C VAL A 20 -9.77 58.99 14.17
N GLY A 21 -10.48 58.11 13.46
CA GLY A 21 -11.31 57.05 14.04
C GLY A 21 -10.49 55.77 14.22
N ASP A 22 -10.39 55.30 15.46
CA ASP A 22 -9.77 54.02 15.83
C ASP A 22 -10.60 52.86 15.27
N SER A 23 -10.15 52.28 14.14
CA SER A 23 -10.75 51.08 13.56
C SER A 23 -9.89 49.86 13.89
N ARG A 24 -9.96 49.36 15.12
CA ARG A 24 -9.55 47.97 15.38
C ARG A 24 -10.61 47.05 14.82
N ARG A 25 -10.33 46.45 13.66
CA ARG A 25 -11.04 45.28 13.18
C ARG A 25 -10.77 44.15 14.19
N GLU A 26 -11.82 43.65 14.84
CA GLU A 26 -11.72 42.38 15.58
C GLU A 26 -11.39 41.27 14.58
N GLU A 27 -10.21 40.66 14.74
CA GLU A 27 -9.85 39.46 13.99
C GLU A 27 -10.75 38.29 14.43
N PRO A 28 -11.24 37.47 13.48
CA PRO A 28 -12.07 36.33 13.81
C PRO A 28 -11.24 35.32 14.62
N ARG A 29 -11.78 34.91 15.77
CA ARG A 29 -11.15 33.94 16.67
C ARG A 29 -10.82 32.66 15.88
N PRO A 30 -9.56 32.19 15.89
CA PRO A 30 -9.19 30.97 15.20
C PRO A 30 -10.01 29.80 15.74
N ALA A 31 -10.46 28.92 14.84
CA ALA A 31 -11.13 27.68 15.22
C ALA A 31 -10.27 26.89 16.22
N PRO A 32 -10.86 26.14 17.16
CA PRO A 32 -10.09 25.34 18.10
C PRO A 32 -9.15 24.42 17.32
N VAL A 33 -7.85 24.57 17.54
CA VAL A 33 -6.86 23.61 17.06
C VAL A 33 -7.13 22.32 17.81
N GLU A 34 -7.61 21.30 17.12
CA GLU A 34 -7.80 19.97 17.70
C GLU A 34 -6.42 19.51 18.19
N ALA A 35 -6.27 19.29 19.50
CA ALA A 35 -5.00 18.88 20.07
C ALA A 35 -4.52 17.58 19.41
N PRO A 36 -3.20 17.40 19.20
CA PRO A 36 -2.68 16.14 18.69
C PRO A 36 -3.18 15.02 19.60
N ARG A 37 -3.92 14.05 19.05
CA ARG A 37 -4.33 12.86 19.80
C ARG A 37 -3.04 12.12 20.15
N VAL A 38 -2.63 12.19 21.40
CA VAL A 38 -1.50 11.40 21.92
C VAL A 38 -1.93 9.95 21.79
N ALA A 39 -1.30 9.21 20.87
CA ALA A 39 -1.49 7.78 20.75
C ALA A 39 -1.22 7.13 22.13
N SER A 40 -2.19 6.40 22.67
CA SER A 40 -1.98 5.65 23.91
C SER A 40 -1.01 4.50 23.63
N ASP A 41 -0.08 4.22 24.54
CA ASP A 41 0.82 3.05 24.42
C ASP A 41 0.05 1.72 24.56
N GLU A 42 -1.16 1.74 25.11
CA GLU A 42 -2.01 0.55 25.25
C GLU A 42 -2.69 0.16 23.92
N PRO A 43 -2.65 -1.14 23.54
CA PRO A 43 -3.39 -1.64 22.39
C PRO A 43 -4.89 -1.33 22.47
N SER A 44 -5.44 -0.84 21.36
CA SER A 44 -6.88 -0.62 21.21
C SER A 44 -7.68 -1.93 21.12
N VAL A 45 -9.00 -1.84 21.30
CA VAL A 45 -9.91 -2.99 21.16
C VAL A 45 -9.80 -3.63 19.78
N GLU A 46 -9.76 -2.84 18.70
CA GLU A 46 -9.63 -3.36 17.33
C GLU A 46 -8.35 -4.19 17.13
N GLN A 47 -7.22 -3.73 17.68
CA GLN A 47 -5.93 -4.41 17.59
C GLN A 47 -5.95 -5.72 18.37
N LEU A 48 -6.58 -5.73 19.55
CA LEU A 48 -6.71 -6.91 20.39
C LEU A 48 -7.64 -7.97 19.77
N GLU A 49 -8.76 -7.55 19.20
CA GLU A 49 -9.71 -8.44 18.52
C GLU A 49 -9.10 -9.05 17.26
N ARG A 50 -8.38 -8.24 16.47
CA ARG A 50 -7.62 -8.73 15.31
C ARG A 50 -6.60 -9.79 15.71
N ARG A 51 -5.77 -9.49 16.71
CA ARG A 51 -4.81 -10.46 17.26
C ARG A 51 -5.49 -11.74 17.75
N HIS A 52 -6.65 -11.62 18.39
CA HIS A 52 -7.41 -12.77 18.86
C HIS A 52 -7.87 -13.66 17.69
N ARG A 53 -8.38 -13.06 16.60
CA ARG A 53 -8.72 -13.81 15.37
C ARG A 53 -7.49 -14.54 14.81
N SER A 54 -6.34 -13.87 14.74
CA SER A 54 -5.09 -14.49 14.30
C SER A 54 -4.66 -15.65 15.20
N PHE A 55 -4.73 -15.49 16.52
CA PHE A 55 -4.40 -16.56 17.47
C PHE A 55 -5.33 -17.77 17.34
N ALA A 56 -6.63 -17.56 17.15
CA ALA A 56 -7.56 -18.64 16.90
C ALA A 56 -7.15 -19.43 15.64
N ARG A 57 -6.83 -18.72 14.55
CA ARG A 57 -6.39 -19.34 13.31
C ARG A 57 -5.07 -20.11 13.45
N LEU A 58 -4.07 -19.50 14.09
CA LEU A 58 -2.77 -20.13 14.32
C LEU A 58 -2.88 -21.38 15.18
N HIS A 59 -3.74 -21.34 16.20
CA HIS A 59 -4.05 -22.49 17.04
C HIS A 59 -4.66 -23.64 16.24
N GLU A 60 -5.70 -23.36 15.44
CA GLU A 60 -6.34 -24.34 14.55
C GLU A 60 -5.35 -24.97 13.56
N GLU A 61 -4.43 -24.17 13.04
CA GLU A 61 -3.43 -24.60 12.06
C GLU A 61 -2.19 -25.27 12.67
N GLY A 62 -2.10 -25.35 14.00
CA GLY A 62 -0.95 -25.90 14.72
C GLY A 62 0.33 -25.06 14.61
N VAL A 63 0.21 -23.78 14.29
CA VAL A 63 1.34 -22.83 14.19
C VAL A 63 1.63 -22.27 15.59
N PRO A 64 2.88 -22.31 16.09
CA PRO A 64 3.24 -21.72 17.36
C PRO A 64 3.09 -20.19 17.30
N TYR A 65 2.68 -19.57 18.41
CA TYR A 65 2.57 -18.12 18.54
C TYR A 65 2.86 -17.69 19.98
N ILE A 66 3.23 -16.42 20.16
CA ILE A 66 3.48 -15.80 21.47
C ILE A 66 2.52 -14.63 21.72
N ALA A 67 2.09 -14.46 22.97
CA ALA A 67 1.13 -13.42 23.35
C ALA A 67 1.72 -12.00 23.38
N HIS A 68 3.04 -11.88 23.55
CA HIS A 68 3.74 -10.61 23.76
C HIS A 68 4.32 -10.01 22.48
N LEU A 69 4.07 -10.61 21.31
CA LEU A 69 4.39 -9.96 20.04
C LEU A 69 3.56 -8.65 19.94
N PRO A 70 4.17 -7.53 19.49
CA PRO A 70 3.45 -6.29 19.26
C PRO A 70 2.19 -6.51 18.41
N VAL A 71 1.19 -5.67 18.64
CA VAL A 71 0.02 -5.62 17.75
C VAL A 71 0.38 -4.78 16.53
N VAL A 72 -0.17 -5.12 15.36
CA VAL A 72 -0.16 -4.22 14.20
C VAL A 72 -0.83 -2.90 14.58
N GLU A 73 -0.46 -1.79 13.96
CA GLU A 73 -0.92 -0.43 14.20
C GLU A 73 -2.45 -0.28 14.06
N ARG A 74 -2.99 0.82 14.57
CA ARG A 74 -4.43 1.14 14.45
C ARG A 74 -4.75 1.56 13.03
N GLU A 75 -5.98 1.34 12.59
CA GLU A 75 -6.39 1.81 11.26
C GLU A 75 -6.21 3.33 11.12
N ALA A 76 -6.52 4.08 12.19
CA ALA A 76 -6.40 5.53 12.22
C ALA A 76 -4.96 6.07 12.20
N GLU A 77 -3.95 5.20 12.38
CA GLU A 77 -2.53 5.56 12.41
C GLU A 77 -1.84 5.28 11.07
N LEU A 78 -2.47 4.48 10.22
CA LEU A 78 -1.91 4.03 8.97
C LEU A 78 -2.49 4.80 7.79
N ARG A 79 -1.68 4.91 6.75
CA ARG A 79 -2.18 5.18 5.40
C ARG A 79 -2.33 3.87 4.68
N PHE A 80 -3.17 3.85 3.65
CA PHE A 80 -3.35 2.67 2.82
C PHE A 80 -3.05 3.03 1.38
N ARG A 81 -2.39 2.12 0.67
CA ARG A 81 -2.16 2.28 -0.76
C ARG A 81 -3.52 2.36 -1.46
N THR A 82 -3.66 3.33 -2.34
CA THR A 82 -4.86 3.53 -3.13
C THR A 82 -5.04 2.40 -4.12
N ARG A 83 -6.28 2.18 -4.58
CA ARG A 83 -6.58 1.20 -5.64
C ARG A 83 -5.65 1.35 -6.84
N ASP A 84 -5.41 2.58 -7.29
CA ASP A 84 -4.64 2.85 -8.50
C ASP A 84 -3.13 2.54 -8.27
N GLU A 85 -2.58 2.89 -7.10
CA GLU A 85 -1.21 2.47 -6.72
C GLU A 85 -1.08 0.95 -6.70
N ILE A 86 -2.08 0.24 -6.13
CA ILE A 86 -2.04 -1.22 -6.03
C ILE A 86 -2.11 -1.87 -7.41
N VAL A 87 -2.95 -1.37 -8.32
CA VAL A 87 -2.99 -1.90 -9.70
C VAL A 87 -1.68 -1.63 -10.44
N ASP A 88 -1.13 -0.41 -10.34
CA ASP A 88 0.18 -0.07 -10.92
C ASP A 88 1.29 -0.98 -10.39
N ARG A 89 1.25 -1.30 -9.09
CA ARG A 89 2.22 -2.23 -8.52
C ARG A 89 1.99 -3.64 -9.03
N ALA A 90 0.74 -4.11 -9.07
CA ALA A 90 0.38 -5.44 -9.52
C ALA A 90 0.85 -5.74 -10.96
N VAL A 91 0.64 -4.81 -11.91
CA VAL A 91 1.08 -5.02 -13.30
C VAL A 91 2.61 -5.00 -13.43
N ALA A 92 3.30 -4.17 -12.64
CA ALA A 92 4.77 -4.17 -12.62
C ALA A 92 5.32 -5.51 -12.13
N LEU A 93 4.79 -6.02 -11.00
CA LEU A 93 5.19 -7.30 -10.44
C LEU A 93 4.88 -8.45 -11.40
N PHE A 94 3.76 -8.41 -12.11
CA PHE A 94 3.41 -9.44 -13.09
C PHE A 94 4.50 -9.57 -14.16
N VAL A 95 4.92 -8.44 -14.77
CA VAL A 95 5.92 -8.45 -15.83
C VAL A 95 7.30 -8.86 -15.30
N VAL A 96 7.71 -8.31 -14.16
CA VAL A 96 9.00 -8.63 -13.53
C VAL A 96 9.08 -10.10 -13.11
N ALA A 97 8.03 -10.62 -12.49
CA ALA A 97 7.95 -12.02 -12.07
C ALA A 97 7.92 -12.98 -13.25
N SER A 98 7.20 -12.66 -14.33
CA SER A 98 7.20 -13.45 -15.58
C SER A 98 8.60 -13.57 -16.16
N ARG A 99 9.37 -12.48 -16.19
CA ARG A 99 10.77 -12.54 -16.62
C ARG A 99 11.63 -13.39 -15.68
N GLY A 100 11.48 -13.22 -14.38
CA GLY A 100 12.18 -14.00 -13.37
C GLY A 100 11.90 -15.51 -13.51
N ALA A 101 10.65 -15.86 -13.80
CA ALA A 101 10.18 -17.22 -14.04
C ALA A 101 10.60 -17.79 -15.41
N ARG A 102 11.34 -17.01 -16.20
CA ARG A 102 11.85 -17.39 -17.53
C ARG A 102 10.73 -17.64 -18.55
N ASP A 103 9.63 -16.89 -18.46
CA ASP A 103 8.66 -16.83 -19.55
C ASP A 103 9.34 -16.37 -20.86
N PRO A 104 8.81 -16.73 -22.05
CA PRO A 104 9.38 -16.32 -23.33
C PRO A 104 9.60 -14.81 -23.42
N ALA A 105 10.76 -14.39 -23.94
CA ALA A 105 11.17 -12.98 -23.94
C ALA A 105 10.24 -12.08 -24.77
N ASP A 106 9.71 -12.60 -25.87
CA ASP A 106 8.71 -11.94 -26.70
C ASP A 106 7.38 -11.73 -25.95
N TYR A 107 6.96 -12.74 -25.17
CA TYR A 107 5.80 -12.64 -24.31
C TYR A 107 5.99 -11.58 -23.20
N VAL A 108 7.15 -11.57 -22.53
CA VAL A 108 7.44 -10.56 -21.50
C VAL A 108 7.44 -9.15 -22.10
N ALA A 109 8.05 -8.96 -23.28
CA ALA A 109 8.07 -7.68 -23.98
C ALA A 109 6.67 -7.22 -24.42
N GLU A 110 5.81 -8.16 -24.86
CA GLU A 110 4.42 -7.88 -25.17
C GLU A 110 3.66 -7.36 -23.93
N MET A 111 3.84 -8.00 -22.77
CA MET A 111 3.17 -7.57 -21.53
C MET A 111 3.71 -6.22 -21.05
N GLU A 112 5.02 -6.00 -21.13
CA GLU A 112 5.63 -4.72 -20.78
C GLU A 112 5.03 -3.57 -21.60
N ALA A 113 4.92 -3.75 -22.93
CA ALA A 113 4.33 -2.75 -23.81
C ALA A 113 2.82 -2.58 -23.59
N ARG A 114 2.07 -3.68 -23.40
CA ARG A 114 0.62 -3.63 -23.17
C ARG A 114 0.25 -2.85 -21.93
N TYR A 115 1.01 -3.02 -20.84
CA TYR A 115 0.71 -2.38 -19.56
C TYR A 115 1.45 -1.06 -19.35
N ASP A 116 2.28 -0.65 -20.31
CA ASP A 116 3.22 0.47 -20.13
C ASP A 116 4.03 0.31 -18.83
N ALA A 117 4.50 -0.91 -18.55
CA ALA A 117 5.03 -1.27 -17.22
C ALA A 117 6.37 -0.60 -16.92
N THR A 118 7.12 -0.16 -17.94
CA THR A 118 8.43 0.46 -17.78
C THR A 118 8.41 1.71 -16.89
N ARG A 119 7.32 2.51 -16.90
CA ARG A 119 7.20 3.69 -16.02
C ARG A 119 6.95 3.33 -14.56
N LEU A 120 6.53 2.10 -14.29
CA LEU A 120 6.10 1.64 -12.97
C LEU A 120 7.24 1.00 -12.18
N TYR A 121 8.28 0.51 -12.85
CA TYR A 121 9.36 -0.19 -12.18
C TYR A 121 10.07 0.66 -11.13
N THR A 122 10.32 0.02 -9.99
CA THR A 122 11.23 0.54 -8.97
C THR A 122 12.67 0.59 -9.50
N PRO A 123 13.60 1.28 -8.81
CA PRO A 123 15.02 1.25 -9.18
C PRO A 123 15.60 -0.17 -9.28
N VAL A 124 15.26 -1.07 -8.35
CA VAL A 124 15.75 -2.45 -8.36
C VAL A 124 15.20 -3.22 -9.56
N GLU A 125 13.90 -3.11 -9.82
CA GLU A 125 13.23 -3.76 -10.94
C GLU A 125 13.75 -3.24 -12.28
N ARG A 126 13.93 -1.92 -12.41
CA ARG A 126 14.45 -1.29 -13.62
C ARG A 126 15.86 -1.76 -13.95
N ALA A 127 16.73 -1.83 -12.93
CA ALA A 127 18.08 -2.36 -13.09
C ALA A 127 18.04 -3.81 -13.60
N TYR A 128 17.20 -4.65 -13.00
CA TYR A 128 17.01 -6.03 -13.44
C TYR A 128 16.48 -6.14 -14.89
N MET A 129 15.44 -5.38 -15.23
CA MET A 129 14.81 -5.41 -16.55
C MET A 129 15.76 -4.90 -17.65
N SER A 130 16.69 -4.01 -17.34
CA SER A 130 17.73 -3.56 -18.28
C SER A 130 18.97 -4.47 -18.34
N GLY A 131 19.13 -5.36 -17.36
CA GLY A 131 20.30 -6.24 -17.21
C GLY A 131 20.18 -7.59 -17.93
N PRO A 132 21.18 -8.47 -17.78
CA PRO A 132 21.11 -9.84 -18.31
C PRO A 132 19.98 -10.63 -17.63
N ALA A 133 19.30 -11.49 -18.40
CA ALA A 133 18.12 -12.24 -17.93
C ALA A 133 18.45 -13.33 -16.90
N GLU A 134 19.63 -13.95 -16.97
CA GLU A 134 20.02 -15.08 -16.13
C GLU A 134 20.87 -14.65 -14.94
N THR A 135 20.21 -14.22 -13.86
CA THR A 135 20.86 -13.79 -12.63
C THR A 135 20.18 -14.45 -11.42
N ALA A 136 20.89 -14.57 -10.29
CA ALA A 136 20.29 -14.95 -9.01
C ALA A 136 19.13 -14.01 -8.62
N GLN A 137 19.20 -12.75 -9.07
CA GLN A 137 18.14 -11.77 -8.92
C GLN A 137 16.86 -12.17 -9.69
N GLY A 138 16.97 -12.84 -10.84
CA GLY A 138 15.82 -13.35 -11.57
C GLY A 138 15.02 -14.39 -10.79
N THR A 139 15.71 -15.33 -10.12
CA THR A 139 15.05 -16.29 -9.24
C THR A 139 14.37 -15.59 -8.05
N ALA A 140 15.02 -14.60 -7.44
CA ALA A 140 14.37 -13.84 -6.36
C ALA A 140 13.13 -13.09 -6.86
N LEU A 141 13.20 -12.49 -8.05
CA LEU A 141 12.09 -11.74 -8.61
C LEU A 141 10.96 -12.62 -9.16
N SER A 142 11.18 -13.91 -9.46
CA SER A 142 10.07 -14.82 -9.79
C SER A 142 9.12 -15.05 -8.62
N TRP A 143 9.61 -14.93 -7.38
CA TRP A 143 8.79 -15.02 -6.17
C TRP A 143 7.83 -13.84 -6.02
N ARG A 144 7.99 -12.75 -6.78
CA ARG A 144 7.02 -11.64 -6.80
C ARG A 144 5.63 -12.05 -7.28
N PHE A 145 5.44 -13.25 -7.84
CA PHE A 145 4.10 -13.81 -8.03
C PHE A 145 3.34 -13.98 -6.71
N GLU A 146 4.01 -14.35 -5.61
CA GLU A 146 3.39 -14.45 -4.28
C GLU A 146 2.98 -13.09 -3.75
N ALA A 147 3.85 -12.09 -3.89
CA ALA A 147 3.53 -10.72 -3.54
C ALA A 147 2.35 -10.19 -4.37
N LEU A 148 2.33 -10.48 -5.68
CA LEU A 148 1.24 -10.14 -6.59
C LEU A 148 -0.08 -10.80 -6.18
N ARG A 149 -0.05 -12.05 -5.67
CA ARG A 149 -1.25 -12.71 -5.13
C ARG A 149 -1.91 -11.88 -4.03
N VAL A 150 -1.11 -11.34 -3.11
CA VAL A 150 -1.61 -10.48 -2.04
C VAL A 150 -2.21 -9.18 -2.58
N LEU A 151 -1.59 -8.58 -3.61
CA LEU A 151 -2.15 -7.38 -4.24
C LEU A 151 -3.48 -7.66 -4.98
N LEU A 152 -3.57 -8.77 -5.71
CA LEU A 152 -4.80 -9.18 -6.40
C LEU A 152 -5.90 -9.59 -5.43
N TRP A 153 -5.53 -10.19 -4.28
CA TRP A 153 -6.43 -10.36 -3.16
C TRP A 153 -6.87 -8.99 -2.63
N ALA A 154 -5.99 -8.03 -2.34
CA ALA A 154 -6.44 -6.71 -1.88
C ALA A 154 -7.43 -6.05 -2.86
N LEU A 155 -7.20 -6.18 -4.18
CA LEU A 155 -8.04 -5.64 -5.26
C LEU A 155 -9.35 -6.38 -5.52
N GLY A 156 -9.64 -7.50 -4.84
CA GLY A 156 -10.90 -8.23 -5.04
C GLY A 156 -10.89 -9.24 -6.19
N TYR A 157 -9.74 -9.50 -6.83
CA TYR A 157 -9.64 -10.47 -7.92
C TYR A 157 -9.34 -11.90 -7.45
N ILE A 158 -8.82 -12.03 -6.23
CA ILE A 158 -8.63 -13.31 -5.54
C ILE A 158 -9.49 -13.29 -4.28
N ASP A 159 -10.24 -14.37 -4.07
CA ASP A 159 -11.21 -14.47 -2.97
C ASP A 159 -10.53 -14.67 -1.61
N ASP A 160 -9.49 -15.51 -1.55
CA ASP A 160 -8.87 -15.87 -0.28
C ASP A 160 -7.34 -16.00 -0.38
N LEU A 161 -6.69 -15.69 0.74
CA LEU A 161 -5.29 -16.05 1.00
C LEU A 161 -5.27 -17.31 1.87
N PRO A 162 -4.96 -18.50 1.30
CA PRO A 162 -4.89 -19.73 2.08
C PRO A 162 -3.68 -19.72 3.02
N LYS A 163 -3.53 -20.76 3.84
CA LYS A 163 -2.30 -20.95 4.60
C LYS A 163 -1.11 -21.02 3.64
N PRO A 164 -0.01 -20.26 3.86
CA PRO A 164 1.12 -20.19 2.94
C PRO A 164 2.02 -21.43 3.10
N ILE A 165 1.56 -22.57 2.58
CA ILE A 165 2.24 -23.88 2.68
C ILE A 165 2.93 -24.32 1.39
N ALA A 166 2.66 -23.63 0.28
CA ALA A 166 3.21 -23.95 -1.02
C ALA A 166 3.19 -22.70 -1.91
N PRO A 167 4.15 -22.58 -2.83
CA PRO A 167 4.09 -21.58 -3.88
C PRO A 167 2.83 -21.76 -4.71
N MET A 168 2.33 -20.65 -5.24
CA MET A 168 1.17 -20.61 -6.08
C MET A 168 1.48 -21.06 -7.50
N ASP A 169 0.42 -21.44 -8.22
CA ASP A 169 0.52 -21.68 -9.65
C ASP A 169 0.53 -20.34 -10.41
N GLY A 170 1.65 -20.06 -11.09
CA GLY A 170 1.79 -18.86 -11.92
C GLY A 170 0.71 -18.76 -13.02
N VAL A 171 0.13 -19.87 -13.47
CA VAL A 171 -0.99 -19.88 -14.42
C VAL A 171 -2.24 -19.24 -13.83
N GLU A 172 -2.50 -19.40 -12.53
CA GLU A 172 -3.68 -18.80 -11.87
C GLU A 172 -3.60 -17.28 -11.86
N ILE A 173 -2.46 -16.71 -11.45
CA ILE A 173 -2.22 -15.25 -11.54
C ILE A 173 -2.43 -14.77 -12.97
N ALA A 174 -1.86 -15.50 -13.93
CA ALA A 174 -1.88 -15.06 -15.30
C ALA A 174 -3.29 -15.08 -15.90
N ARG A 175 -4.17 -15.98 -15.46
CA ARG A 175 -5.61 -15.97 -15.83
C ARG A 175 -6.35 -14.75 -15.30
N VAL A 176 -5.91 -14.18 -14.18
CA VAL A 176 -6.46 -12.93 -13.65
C VAL A 176 -5.95 -11.73 -14.43
N VAL A 177 -4.63 -11.64 -14.66
CA VAL A 177 -4.04 -10.42 -15.23
C VAL A 177 -4.15 -10.36 -16.76
N ARG A 178 -3.77 -11.44 -17.48
CA ARG A 178 -3.65 -11.43 -18.95
C ARG A 178 -4.89 -10.96 -19.74
N PRO A 179 -6.14 -11.28 -19.36
CA PRO A 179 -7.30 -10.89 -20.17
C PRO A 179 -7.75 -9.43 -19.96
N ARG A 180 -7.08 -8.67 -19.10
CA ARG A 180 -7.49 -7.32 -18.69
C ARG A 180 -6.45 -6.28 -19.12
N THR A 181 -6.90 -5.12 -19.55
CA THR A 181 -6.07 -3.91 -19.62
C THR A 181 -5.80 -3.34 -18.23
N VAL A 182 -4.91 -2.35 -18.14
CA VAL A 182 -4.65 -1.63 -16.88
C VAL A 182 -5.91 -0.91 -16.39
N GLU A 183 -6.72 -0.41 -17.31
CA GLU A 183 -8.01 0.23 -17.09
C GLU A 183 -9.04 -0.79 -16.62
N ASP A 184 -9.16 -1.95 -17.28
CA ASP A 184 -10.05 -3.03 -16.85
C ASP A 184 -9.71 -3.49 -15.42
N LEU A 185 -8.42 -3.56 -15.08
CA LEU A 185 -7.96 -3.90 -13.73
C LEU A 185 -8.39 -2.85 -12.69
N ARG A 186 -8.42 -1.56 -13.05
CA ARG A 186 -8.86 -0.49 -12.15
C ARG A 186 -10.36 -0.44 -11.99
N GLU A 187 -11.08 -0.54 -13.09
CA GLU A 187 -12.55 -0.45 -13.10
C GLU A 187 -13.18 -1.69 -12.45
N GLY A 188 -12.60 -2.87 -12.66
CA GLY A 188 -13.06 -4.12 -12.07
C GLY A 188 -12.64 -4.33 -10.61
N ALA A 189 -11.71 -3.53 -10.08
CA ALA A 189 -11.18 -3.75 -8.73
C ALA A 189 -12.19 -3.38 -7.65
N GLN A 190 -12.41 -4.32 -6.74
CA GLN A 190 -13.18 -4.16 -5.52
C GLN A 190 -12.22 -4.20 -4.34
N LEU A 191 -11.63 -3.05 -4.03
CA LEU A 191 -10.64 -2.93 -2.96
C LEU A 191 -11.25 -3.37 -1.62
N ARG A 192 -10.61 -4.35 -0.98
CA ARG A 192 -10.99 -4.83 0.35
C ARG A 192 -10.90 -3.71 1.38
N SER A 193 -11.75 -3.79 2.41
CA SER A 193 -11.73 -2.84 3.53
C SER A 193 -10.39 -2.84 4.25
N HIS A 194 -10.00 -1.70 4.82
CA HIS A 194 -8.79 -1.59 5.64
C HIS A 194 -8.77 -2.61 6.78
N ALA A 195 -9.91 -2.82 7.46
CA ALA A 195 -10.05 -3.84 8.50
C ALA A 195 -9.68 -5.25 7.99
N ALA A 196 -10.13 -5.63 6.80
CA ALA A 196 -9.78 -6.93 6.20
C ALA A 196 -8.27 -7.01 5.83
N ILE A 197 -7.70 -5.93 5.30
CA ILE A 197 -6.27 -5.85 4.99
C ILE A 197 -5.43 -5.96 6.26
N LEU A 198 -5.82 -5.26 7.33
CA LEU A 198 -5.14 -5.33 8.63
C LEU A 198 -5.24 -6.71 9.25
N ASP A 199 -6.41 -7.37 9.19
CA ASP A 199 -6.57 -8.75 9.65
C ASP A 199 -5.59 -9.70 8.97
N ALA A 200 -5.40 -9.56 7.66
CA ALA A 200 -4.39 -10.32 6.94
C ALA A 200 -2.96 -9.91 7.34
N ALA A 201 -2.68 -8.63 7.54
CA ALA A 201 -1.37 -8.13 7.98
C ALA A 201 -0.97 -8.76 9.32
N ASP A 202 -1.89 -8.78 10.29
CA ASP A 202 -1.66 -9.33 11.62
C ASP A 202 -1.42 -10.85 11.61
N LEU A 203 -2.14 -11.58 10.76
CA LEU A 203 -1.97 -13.02 10.58
C LEU A 203 -0.63 -13.35 9.89
N ILE A 204 -0.32 -12.66 8.79
CA ILE A 204 0.92 -12.84 8.03
C ILE A 204 2.15 -12.48 8.89
N TYR A 205 2.08 -11.38 9.65
CA TYR A 205 3.11 -11.00 10.62
C TYR A 205 3.41 -12.12 11.62
N ARG A 206 2.38 -12.83 12.09
CA ARG A 206 2.54 -13.96 13.01
C ARG A 206 3.08 -15.22 12.34
N TYR A 207 2.70 -15.52 11.10
CA TYR A 207 3.37 -16.58 10.33
C TYR A 207 4.85 -16.27 10.14
N ALA A 208 5.18 -15.02 9.80
CA ALA A 208 6.55 -14.58 9.61
C ALA A 208 7.36 -14.75 10.91
N TRP A 209 6.81 -14.31 12.05
CA TRP A 209 7.43 -14.55 13.35
C TRP A 209 7.67 -16.06 13.61
N ALA A 210 6.69 -16.91 13.36
CA ALA A 210 6.80 -18.34 13.60
C ALA A 210 7.89 -19.01 12.73
N CYS A 211 8.04 -18.57 11.48
CA CYS A 211 9.13 -19.00 10.59
C CYS A 211 10.50 -18.50 11.09
N VAL A 212 10.59 -17.24 11.55
CA VAL A 212 11.83 -16.67 12.09
C VAL A 212 12.25 -17.38 13.38
N ASP A 213 11.33 -17.62 14.31
CA ASP A 213 11.59 -18.35 15.55
C ASP A 213 12.08 -19.78 15.26
N ALA A 214 11.42 -20.51 14.37
CA ALA A 214 11.86 -21.85 13.98
C ALA A 214 13.30 -21.83 13.41
N ARG A 215 13.61 -20.87 12.54
CA ARG A 215 14.95 -20.71 11.96
C ARG A 215 16.00 -20.41 13.04
N ILE A 216 15.74 -19.48 13.96
CA ILE A 216 16.65 -19.13 15.07
C ILE A 216 16.93 -20.36 15.93
N GLN A 217 15.93 -21.20 16.14
CA GLN A 217 16.01 -22.43 16.94
C GLN A 217 16.56 -23.63 16.14
N GLY A 218 16.97 -23.46 14.88
CA GLY A 218 17.46 -24.55 14.03
C GLY A 218 16.40 -25.62 13.71
N ARG A 219 15.12 -25.25 13.72
CA ARG A 219 13.97 -26.12 13.44
C ARG A 219 13.43 -25.86 12.03
N PRO A 220 12.76 -26.85 11.39
CA PRO A 220 12.00 -26.60 10.16
C PRO A 220 10.85 -25.64 10.43
N ALA A 221 10.40 -24.94 9.37
CA ALA A 221 9.24 -24.06 9.44
C ALA A 221 8.01 -24.81 9.99
N PRO A 222 7.27 -24.21 10.94
CA PRO A 222 6.26 -24.96 11.67
C PRO A 222 5.02 -25.21 10.81
N ALA A 223 4.35 -26.33 11.10
CA ALA A 223 3.05 -26.69 10.51
C ALA A 223 2.98 -26.61 8.97
N GLY A 224 4.11 -26.88 8.30
CA GLY A 224 4.20 -26.89 6.84
C GLY A 224 4.23 -25.51 6.18
N LEU A 225 4.44 -24.43 6.93
CA LEU A 225 4.61 -23.10 6.34
C LEU A 225 5.81 -23.08 5.39
N ASP A 226 5.62 -22.45 4.24
CA ASP A 226 6.69 -22.11 3.31
C ASP A 226 7.23 -20.72 3.66
N THR A 227 8.49 -20.65 4.03
CA THR A 227 9.10 -19.39 4.52
C THR A 227 9.24 -18.36 3.40
N ASP A 228 9.46 -18.80 2.17
CA ASP A 228 9.66 -17.93 1.02
C ASP A 228 8.31 -17.35 0.56
N VAL A 229 7.22 -18.12 0.65
CA VAL A 229 5.87 -17.59 0.45
C VAL A 229 5.50 -16.57 1.53
N VAL A 230 5.74 -16.90 2.79
CA VAL A 230 5.42 -16.03 3.93
C VAL A 230 6.13 -14.68 3.82
N ILE A 231 7.40 -14.65 3.41
CA ILE A 231 8.15 -13.39 3.35
C ILE A 231 7.67 -12.48 2.21
N GLU A 232 7.31 -13.04 1.05
CA GLU A 232 6.73 -12.24 -0.04
C GLU A 232 5.35 -11.70 0.31
N TRP A 233 4.54 -12.49 1.02
CA TRP A 233 3.25 -12.03 1.51
C TRP A 233 3.40 -10.93 2.57
N HIS A 234 4.37 -11.07 3.48
CA HIS A 234 4.66 -10.08 4.50
C HIS A 234 5.15 -8.77 3.89
N HIS A 235 6.01 -8.85 2.87
CA HIS A 235 6.46 -7.68 2.12
C HIS A 235 5.28 -6.98 1.43
N ALA A 236 4.42 -7.72 0.73
CA ALA A 236 3.28 -7.13 0.03
C ALA A 236 2.26 -6.51 1.00
N ILE A 237 1.95 -7.17 2.11
CA ILE A 237 0.95 -6.66 3.06
C ILE A 237 1.44 -5.43 3.82
N ASN A 238 2.73 -5.36 4.16
CA ASN A 238 3.34 -4.17 4.78
C ASN A 238 3.35 -2.98 3.80
N TRP A 239 3.56 -3.25 2.51
CA TRP A 239 3.44 -2.20 1.49
C TRP A 239 2.00 -1.68 1.36
N LEU A 240 1.00 -2.56 1.40
CA LEU A 240 -0.43 -2.20 1.29
C LEU A 240 -0.88 -1.26 2.40
N ILE A 241 -0.39 -1.47 3.63
CA ILE A 241 -0.68 -0.62 4.79
C ILE A 241 0.27 0.57 4.94
N ALA A 242 1.07 0.84 3.91
CA ALA A 242 2.08 1.91 3.89
C ALA A 242 2.91 1.98 5.18
N LEU A 243 3.33 0.81 5.70
CA LEU A 243 4.12 0.73 6.93
C LEU A 243 5.39 1.57 6.77
N ASP A 244 5.65 2.45 7.74
CA ASP A 244 6.74 3.44 7.72
C ASP A 244 6.76 4.37 6.48
N ASP A 245 5.62 4.53 5.78
CA ASP A 245 5.54 5.23 4.48
C ASP A 245 6.57 4.67 3.45
N ALA A 246 6.95 3.39 3.58
CA ALA A 246 8.00 2.79 2.77
C ALA A 246 7.55 2.56 1.32
N GLU A 247 8.40 2.97 0.38
CA GLU A 247 8.28 2.58 -1.03
C GLU A 247 8.69 1.11 -1.23
N TRP A 248 8.22 0.49 -2.31
CA TRP A 248 8.28 -0.97 -2.52
C TRP A 248 9.65 -1.61 -2.24
N ASP A 249 10.75 -1.00 -2.69
CA ASP A 249 12.11 -1.54 -2.51
C ASP A 249 12.62 -1.46 -1.05
N TYR A 250 11.94 -0.71 -0.19
CA TYR A 250 12.37 -0.41 1.18
C TYR A 250 11.43 -0.99 2.25
N VAL A 251 10.41 -1.75 1.84
CA VAL A 251 9.49 -2.39 2.77
C VAL A 251 10.23 -3.45 3.57
N ARG A 252 10.09 -3.38 4.88
CA ARG A 252 10.72 -4.32 5.82
C ARG A 252 9.73 -5.39 6.25
N THR A 253 10.26 -6.53 6.67
CA THR A 253 9.50 -7.70 7.12
C THR A 253 10.03 -8.22 8.46
N ASP A 254 10.55 -7.33 9.30
CA ASP A 254 11.06 -7.68 10.62
C ASP A 254 9.95 -8.13 11.58
N THR A 255 10.28 -9.10 12.42
CA THR A 255 9.40 -9.78 13.38
C THR A 255 10.15 -10.17 14.64
#